data_AF-A0A0Q6FSH3-F1
#
_entry.id   AF-A0A0Q6FSH3-F1
#
_cell.length_a   1.000
_cell.length_b   1.000
_cell.length_c   1.000
_cell.angle_alpha   90.00
_cell.angle_beta   90.00
_cell.angle_gamma   90.00
#
_symmetry.space_group_name_H-M   'P 1'
#
loop_
_entity.id
_entity.type
_entity.pdbx_description
1 polymer ?
#
loop_
_entity_poly.entity_id
_entity_poly.type
_entity_poly.pdbx_seq_one_letter_code
_entity_poly.pdbx_strand_id
1 'polypeptide(L)'
;MNEQTDALESPGLQKLIDDLKAAQQLWKDYLREHPDDYDLDEPLGEASEQAQRALLRYPCRHASEVRMKARFYLFNEDSREFMSEREEIKLFLRSLIVVERT
;
A
#
# COMPACT_ATOMS: atom_id res chain seq x y z
N MET A 1 -16.58 -29.03 11.75
CA MET A 1 -15.50 -28.44 10.94
C MET A 1 -15.25 -27.07 11.50
N ASN A 2 -14.16 -26.89 12.25
CA ASN A 2 -13.77 -25.58 12.77
C ASN A 2 -13.01 -24.85 11.67
N GLU A 3 -13.66 -23.90 11.01
CA GLU A 3 -12.99 -22.86 10.22
C GLU A 3 -12.36 -21.86 11.20
N GLN A 4 -11.31 -22.30 11.88
CA GLN A 4 -10.35 -21.40 12.49
C GLN A 4 -9.20 -21.20 11.53
N THR A 5 -8.72 -19.96 11.49
CA THR A 5 -7.48 -19.43 10.87
C THR A 5 -7.60 -18.88 9.46
N ASP A 6 -7.98 -17.60 9.33
CA ASP A 6 -7.45 -16.74 8.27
C ASP A 6 -7.18 -15.28 8.73
N ALA A 7 -7.24 -15.03 10.04
CA ALA A 7 -6.72 -13.82 10.67
C ALA A 7 -5.42 -14.17 11.41
N LEU A 8 -4.42 -14.71 10.71
CA LEU A 8 -3.05 -14.36 11.08
C LEU A 8 -2.87 -12.92 10.59
N GLU A 9 -3.41 -11.97 11.36
CA GLU A 9 -3.12 -10.56 11.22
C GLU A 9 -1.62 -10.44 11.31
N SER A 10 -0.96 -10.24 10.18
CA SER A 10 0.47 -9.98 10.15
C SER A 10 0.66 -8.58 10.72
N PRO A 11 1.04 -8.43 12.01
CA PRO A 11 0.92 -7.14 12.69
C PRO A 11 1.88 -6.13 12.05
N GLY A 12 2.99 -6.62 11.50
CA GLY A 12 3.93 -5.82 10.71
C GLY A 12 3.35 -5.33 9.39
N LEU A 13 2.66 -6.18 8.63
CA LEU A 13 2.02 -5.77 7.37
C LEU A 13 0.85 -4.81 7.62
N GLN A 14 0.01 -5.10 8.62
CA GLN A 14 -1.11 -4.25 9.00
C GLN A 14 -0.60 -2.87 9.43
N LYS A 15 0.43 -2.82 10.28
CA LYS A 15 1.06 -1.55 10.67
C LYS A 15 1.58 -0.77 9.47
N LEU A 16 2.26 -1.41 8.52
CA LEU A 16 2.74 -0.73 7.30
C LEU A 16 1.60 -0.16 6.45
N ILE A 17 0.49 -0.89 6.35
CA ILE A 17 -0.71 -0.43 5.65
C ILE A 17 -1.29 0.81 6.36
N ASP A 18 -1.37 0.78 7.69
CA ASP A 18 -1.93 1.88 8.48
C ASP A 18 -1.02 3.11 8.47
N ASP A 19 0.30 2.92 8.59
CA ASP A 19 1.30 3.98 8.46
C ASP A 19 1.19 4.67 7.08
N LEU A 20 1.04 3.89 6.01
CA LEU A 20 0.87 4.45 4.65
C LEU A 20 -0.45 5.21 4.50
N LYS A 21 -1.57 4.69 5.03
CA LYS A 21 -2.85 5.43 5.02
C LYS A 21 -2.74 6.75 5.77
N ALA A 22 -2.07 6.75 6.93
CA ALA A 22 -1.86 7.96 7.71
C ALA A 22 -1.03 8.99 6.93
N ALA A 23 0.06 8.57 6.27
CA ALA A 23 0.87 9.46 5.44
C ALA A 23 0.07 10.03 4.25
N GLN A 24 -0.73 9.20 3.57
CA GLN A 24 -1.60 9.63 2.47
C GLN A 24 -2.66 10.64 2.94
N GLN A 25 -3.25 10.40 4.12
CA GLN A 25 -4.24 11.30 4.69
C GLN A 25 -3.63 12.65 5.09
N LEU A 26 -2.46 12.64 5.73
CA LEU A 26 -1.72 13.86 6.07
C LEU A 26 -1.38 14.68 4.82
N TRP A 27 -0.93 14.02 3.75
CA TRP A 27 -0.66 14.70 2.47
C TRP A 27 -1.92 15.33 1.87
N LYS A 28 -3.05 14.63 1.90
CA LYS A 28 -4.34 15.17 1.45
C LYS A 28 -4.80 16.37 2.25
N ASP A 29 -4.63 16.33 3.57
CA ASP A 29 -5.01 17.42 4.45
C ASP A 29 -4.10 18.63 4.21
N TYR A 30 -2.79 18.41 4.02
CA TYR A 30 -1.85 19.46 3.61
C TYR A 30 -2.27 20.12 2.28
N LEU A 31 -2.52 19.34 1.22
CA LEU A 31 -2.95 19.88 -0.07
C LEU A 31 -4.30 20.63 0.01
N ARG A 32 -5.17 20.26 0.96
CA ARG A 32 -6.44 20.97 1.19
C ARG A 32 -6.21 22.33 1.85
N GLU A 33 -5.28 22.42 2.79
CA GLU A 33 -4.91 23.66 3.49
C GLU A 33 -4.03 24.57 2.62
N HIS A 34 -3.29 23.97 1.67
CA HIS A 34 -2.33 24.63 0.80
C HIS A 34 -2.57 24.30 -0.68
N PRO A 35 -3.72 24.69 -1.27
CA PRO A 35 -4.13 24.28 -2.62
C PRO A 35 -3.25 24.86 -3.74
N ASP A 36 -2.47 25.90 -3.47
CA ASP A 36 -1.53 26.50 -4.42
C ASP A 36 -0.07 26.04 -4.19
N ASP A 37 0.16 25.17 -3.19
CA ASP A 37 1.48 24.77 -2.72
C ASP A 37 1.79 23.31 -3.06
N TYR A 38 1.64 22.98 -4.34
CA TYR A 38 1.90 21.63 -4.87
C TYR A 38 3.38 21.21 -4.79
N ASP A 39 4.30 22.15 -4.55
CA ASP A 39 5.75 21.95 -4.71
C ASP A 39 6.54 21.80 -3.39
N LEU A 40 5.95 21.91 -2.19
CA LEU A 40 6.75 22.36 -1.03
C LEU A 40 6.76 21.55 0.27
N ASP A 41 6.03 20.43 0.42
CA ASP A 41 6.27 19.52 1.56
C ASP A 41 6.95 18.21 1.12
N GLU A 42 8.18 18.38 0.65
CA GLU A 42 9.15 17.31 0.32
C GLU A 42 9.18 16.22 1.42
N PRO A 43 9.17 16.54 2.74
CA PRO A 43 9.08 15.53 3.81
C PRO A 43 7.82 14.66 3.81
N LEU A 44 6.63 15.22 3.56
CA LEU A 44 5.37 14.46 3.57
C LEU A 44 5.25 13.58 2.33
N GLY A 45 5.61 14.12 1.17
CA GLY A 45 5.70 13.36 -0.09
C GLY A 45 6.69 12.19 0.03
N GLU A 46 7.90 12.45 0.54
CA GLU A 46 8.92 11.42 0.78
C GLU A 46 8.46 10.36 1.79
N ALA A 47 7.81 10.75 2.88
CA ALA A 47 7.31 9.81 3.88
C ALA A 47 6.26 8.84 3.29
N SER A 48 5.33 9.37 2.48
CA SER A 48 4.34 8.57 1.75
C SER A 48 5.04 7.61 0.77
N GLU A 49 6.04 8.10 0.05
CA GLU A 49 6.81 7.30 -0.90
C GLU A 49 7.62 6.19 -0.22
N GLN A 50 8.26 6.49 0.90
CA GLN A 50 9.01 5.51 1.70
C GLN A 50 8.08 4.44 2.27
N ALA A 51 6.91 4.82 2.78
CA ALA A 51 5.90 3.88 3.28
C ALA A 51 5.40 2.94 2.15
N GLN A 52 5.17 3.47 0.94
CA GLN A 52 4.85 2.66 -0.23
C GLN A 52 5.96 1.66 -0.58
N ARG A 53 7.23 2.11 -0.59
CA ARG A 53 8.38 1.23 -0.85
C ARG A 53 8.50 0.14 0.22
N ALA A 54 8.28 0.48 1.48
CA ALA A 54 8.30 -0.47 2.58
C ALA A 54 7.21 -1.53 2.43
N LEU A 55 5.97 -1.13 2.10
CA LEU A 55 4.87 -2.07 1.84
C LEU A 55 5.17 -2.96 0.63
N LEU A 56 5.71 -2.39 -0.45
CA LEU A 56 6.04 -3.13 -1.68
C LEU A 56 7.15 -4.16 -1.45
N ARG A 57 8.16 -3.83 -0.65
CA ARG A 57 9.27 -4.73 -0.32
C ARG A 57 8.97 -5.67 0.84
N TYR A 58 7.85 -5.47 1.54
CA TYR A 58 7.45 -6.35 2.64
C TYR A 58 7.36 -7.80 2.13
N PRO A 59 8.15 -8.73 2.71
CA PRO A 59 8.13 -10.12 2.30
C PRO A 59 6.88 -10.81 2.85
N CYS A 60 6.00 -11.23 1.94
CA CYS A 60 4.84 -12.03 2.31
C CYS A 60 5.27 -13.49 2.54
N ARG A 61 4.99 -14.00 3.73
CA ARG A 61 5.25 -15.39 4.17
C ARG A 61 4.02 -16.28 4.02
N HIS A 62 2.84 -15.68 3.94
CA HIS A 62 1.56 -16.39 3.86
C HIS A 62 0.67 -15.84 2.76
N ALA A 63 -0.19 -16.68 2.20
CA ALA A 63 -1.17 -16.27 1.19
C ALA A 63 -2.12 -15.17 1.70
N SER A 64 -2.45 -15.16 3.00
CA SER A 64 -3.24 -14.11 3.64
C SER A 64 -2.57 -12.73 3.51
N GLU A 65 -1.26 -12.63 3.73
CA GLU A 65 -0.48 -11.39 3.58
C GLU A 65 -0.42 -10.92 2.13
N VAL A 66 -0.25 -11.88 1.21
CA VAL A 66 -0.28 -11.63 -0.24
C VAL A 66 -1.63 -11.02 -0.64
N ARG A 67 -2.74 -11.63 -0.20
CA ARG A 67 -4.11 -11.13 -0.44
C ARG A 67 -4.36 -9.77 0.21
N MET A 68 -3.86 -9.56 1.43
CA MET A 68 -4.00 -8.30 2.16
C MET A 68 -3.31 -7.15 1.44
N LYS A 69 -2.07 -7.36 1.01
CA LYS A 69 -1.29 -6.38 0.23
C LYS A 69 -1.92 -6.15 -1.14
N ALA A 70 -2.38 -7.21 -1.83
CA ALA A 70 -3.12 -7.11 -3.08
C ALA A 70 -4.39 -6.27 -2.93
N ARG A 71 -5.20 -6.54 -1.89
CA ARG A 71 -6.41 -5.78 -1.59
C ARG A 71 -6.10 -4.31 -1.34
N PHE A 72 -5.04 -4.01 -0.58
CA PHE A 72 -4.64 -2.63 -0.36
C PHE A 72 -4.34 -1.89 -1.69
N TYR A 73 -3.48 -2.43 -2.56
CA TYR A 73 -3.16 -1.78 -3.83
C TYR A 73 -4.33 -1.74 -4.82
N LEU A 74 -5.19 -2.76 -4.80
CA LEU A 74 -6.35 -2.80 -5.69
C LEU A 74 -7.43 -1.81 -5.28
N PHE A 75 -7.64 -1.51 -4.00
CA PHE A 75 -8.77 -0.69 -3.54
C PHE A 75 -8.38 0.67 -2.96
N ASN A 76 -7.08 0.97 -2.82
CA ASN A 76 -6.61 2.30 -2.43
C ASN A 76 -6.32 3.17 -3.67
N GLU A 77 -7.22 4.13 -3.93
CA GLU A 77 -7.11 5.07 -5.06
C GLU A 77 -5.92 6.02 -4.96
N ASP A 78 -5.42 6.29 -3.76
CA ASP A 78 -4.22 7.11 -3.60
C ASP A 78 -2.99 6.31 -4.01
N SER A 79 -2.96 5.02 -3.66
CA SER A 79 -1.96 4.10 -4.21
C SER A 79 -2.06 4.08 -5.74
N ARG A 80 -3.28 4.14 -6.29
CA ARG A 80 -3.72 4.50 -7.66
C ARG A 80 -2.90 5.56 -8.41
N GLU A 81 -2.89 6.75 -7.84
CA GLU A 81 -2.29 7.93 -8.47
C GLU A 81 -0.76 7.86 -8.44
N PHE A 82 -0.20 7.42 -7.31
CA PHE A 82 1.24 7.08 -7.20
C PHE A 82 1.65 5.87 -8.07
N MET A 83 0.69 5.05 -8.51
CA MET A 83 0.91 3.76 -9.22
C MET A 83 1.19 3.90 -10.72
N SER A 84 0.84 5.01 -11.37
CA SER A 84 0.95 5.14 -12.83
C SER A 84 2.39 4.97 -13.35
N GLU A 85 3.39 5.25 -12.52
CA GLU A 85 4.81 5.27 -12.89
C GLU A 85 5.64 4.05 -12.42
N ARG A 86 5.15 3.21 -11.48
CA ARG A 86 6.01 2.17 -10.86
C ARG A 86 5.79 0.77 -11.42
N GLU A 87 6.67 0.35 -12.33
CA GLU A 87 6.67 -1.01 -12.90
C GLU A 87 6.76 -2.13 -11.87
N GLU A 88 7.41 -1.91 -10.73
CA GLU A 88 7.50 -2.93 -9.66
C GLU A 88 6.13 -3.31 -9.08
N ILE A 89 5.18 -2.38 -9.00
CA ILE A 89 3.82 -2.65 -8.52
C ILE A 89 2.99 -3.35 -9.59
N LYS A 90 3.14 -2.97 -10.87
CA LYS A 90 2.47 -3.66 -12.00
C LYS A 90 2.95 -5.11 -12.10
N LEU A 91 4.26 -5.35 -11.91
CA LEU A 91 4.84 -6.68 -11.85
C LEU A 91 4.32 -7.47 -10.64
N PHE A 92 4.20 -6.83 -9.47
CA PHE A 92 3.58 -7.45 -8.29
C PHE A 92 2.12 -7.86 -8.57
N LEU A 93 1.27 -6.95 -9.05
CA LEU A 93 -0.13 -7.24 -9.38
C LEU A 93 -0.27 -8.30 -10.48
N ARG A 94 0.59 -8.31 -11.49
CA ARG A 94 0.63 -9.37 -12.52
C ARG A 94 1.03 -10.73 -11.93
N SER A 95 2.00 -10.75 -11.02
CA SER A 95 2.42 -11.98 -10.34
C SER A 95 1.31 -12.57 -9.47
N LEU A 96 0.44 -11.73 -8.91
CA LEU A 96 -0.73 -12.14 -8.13
C LEU A 96 -1.80 -12.83 -9.00
N ILE A 97 -2.02 -12.35 -10.24
CA ILE A 97 -2.99 -12.94 -11.17
C ILE A 97 -2.58 -14.37 -11.59
N VAL A 98 -1.29 -14.67 -11.61
CA VAL A 98 -0.78 -16.02 -11.95
C VAL A 98 -1.06 -17.00 -10.81
N VAL A 99 -0.97 -16.56 -9.55
CA VAL A 99 -1.17 -17.41 -8.36
C VAL A 99 -2.64 -17.83 -8.17
N GLU A 100 -3.62 -17.01 -8.59
CA GLU A 100 -5.05 -17.35 -8.46
C GLU A 100 -5.59 -18.24 -9.60
N ARG A 101 -4.77 -18.59 -10.60
CA ARG A 101 -5.18 -19.42 -11.77
C ARG A 101 -4.56 -20.82 -11.84
N THR A 102 -3.73 -21.18 -10.86
CA THR A 102 -3.13 -22.52 -10.69
C THR A 102 -3.66 -23.18 -9.44
#